data_AF-A0A951FF68-F1
#
_entry.id   AF-A0A951FF68-F1
#
_cell.length_a   1.000
_cell.length_b   1.000
_cell.length_c   1.000
_cell.angle_alpha   90.00
_cell.angle_beta   90.00
_cell.angle_gamma   90.00
#
_symmetry.space_group_name_H-M   'P 1'
#
loop_
_entity.id
_entity.type
_entity.pdbx_description
1 polymer ?
#
loop_
_entity_poly.entity_id
_entity_poly.type
_entity_poly.pdbx_seq_one_letter_code
_entity_poly.pdbx_strand_id
1 'polypeptide(L)' 'RDRILVIPGPVLDISASEVRRRLSENRPIRYHLPTAVREYIEEHGLYQDVPRHDTTRSADQ' A
#
# COMPACT_ATOMS: atom_id res chain seq x y z
N ARG A 1 -32.73 -15.39 1.35
CA ARG A 1 -32.15 -16.14 0.21
C ARG A 1 -31.15 -15.19 -0.44
N ASP A 2 -29.87 -15.41 -0.18
CA ASP A 2 -28.82 -14.45 -0.54
C ASP A 2 -28.62 -14.38 -2.05
N ARG A 3 -28.56 -13.14 -2.56
CA ARG A 3 -28.30 -12.83 -3.98
C ARG A 3 -26.82 -12.49 -4.12
N ILE A 4 -25.96 -13.49 -4.24
CA ILE A 4 -24.56 -13.29 -4.63
C ILE A 4 -24.49 -13.32 -6.15
N LEU A 5 -23.95 -12.25 -6.75
CA LEU A 5 -23.64 -12.17 -8.17
C LEU A 5 -22.12 -12.17 -8.35
N VAL A 6 -21.59 -13.23 -8.96
CA VAL A 6 -20.17 -13.32 -9.33
C VAL A 6 -20.00 -12.72 -10.72
N ILE A 7 -19.10 -11.76 -10.87
CA ILE A 7 -18.77 -11.14 -12.15
C ILE A 7 -17.45 -11.73 -12.66
N PRO A 8 -17.41 -12.34 -13.85
CA PRO A 8 -16.17 -12.84 -14.43
C PRO A 8 -15.25 -11.68 -14.80
N GLY A 9 -13.95 -11.86 -14.58
CA GLY A 9 -12.92 -10.87 -14.88
C GLY A 9 -11.54 -11.52 -15.01
N PRO A 10 -10.54 -10.78 -15.50
CA PRO A 10 -9.17 -11.27 -15.58
C PRO A 10 -8.60 -11.53 -14.19
N VAL A 11 -7.63 -12.45 -14.12
CA VAL A 11 -6.83 -12.63 -12.89
C VAL A 11 -5.90 -11.42 -12.75
N LEU A 12 -6.00 -10.72 -11.63
CA LEU A 12 -5.09 -9.63 -11.28
C LEU A 12 -4.09 -10.13 -10.26
N ASP A 13 -2.82 -10.24 -10.65
CA ASP A 13 -1.71 -10.55 -9.74
C ASP A 13 -1.15 -9.28 -9.10
N ILE A 14 -2.04 -8.49 -8.47
CA ILE A 14 -1.69 -7.24 -7.81
C ILE A 14 -2.29 -7.25 -6.40
N SER A 15 -1.43 -7.05 -5.40
CA SER A 15 -1.83 -6.98 -3.99
C SER A 15 -1.36 -5.66 -3.37
N ALA A 16 -2.26 -4.97 -2.66
CA ALA A 16 -1.93 -3.73 -1.97
C ALA A 16 -0.84 -3.95 -0.90
N SER A 17 -0.83 -5.10 -0.22
CA SER A 17 0.19 -5.43 0.78
C SER A 17 1.57 -5.63 0.15
N GLU A 18 1.62 -6.26 -1.03
CA GLU A 18 2.87 -6.45 -1.77
C GLU A 18 3.40 -5.11 -2.32
N VAL A 19 2.51 -4.23 -2.81
CA VAL A 19 2.88 -2.89 -3.26
C VAL A 19 3.50 -2.08 -2.11
N ARG A 20 2.87 -2.06 -0.93
CA ARG A 20 3.41 -1.35 0.24
C ARG A 20 4.76 -1.90 0.69
N ARG A 21 4.90 -3.23 0.73
CA ARG A 21 6.17 -3.91 1.07
C ARG A 21 7.29 -3.55 0.09
N ARG A 22 7.00 -3.51 -1.21
CA ARG A 22 7.98 -3.09 -2.22
C ARG A 22 8.37 -1.62 -2.08
N LEU A 23 7.41 -0.75 -1.78
CA LEU A 23 7.67 0.66 -1.55
C LEU A 23 8.60 0.88 -0.34
N SER A 24 8.38 0.18 0.77
CA SER A 24 9.26 0.26 1.94
C SER A 24 10.66 -0.30 1.66
N GLU A 25 10.76 -1.36 0.85
CA GLU A 25 12.02 -1.96 0.40
C GLU A 25 12.72 -1.17 -0.74
N ASN A 26 12.16 -0.03 -1.17
CA ASN A 26 12.63 0.75 -2.30
C ASN A 26 12.78 -0.08 -3.61
N ARG A 27 11.85 -1.02 -3.81
CA ARG A 27 11.80 -1.91 -4.97
C ARG A 27 10.86 -1.37 -6.05
N PRO A 28 11.14 -1.64 -7.34
CA PRO A 28 10.27 -1.20 -8.43
C PRO A 28 8.86 -1.78 -8.34
N ILE A 29 7.86 -0.90 -8.48
CA ILE A 29 6.42 -1.21 -8.58
C ILE A 29 5.82 -0.83 -9.95
N ARG A 30 6.65 -0.76 -11.00
CA ARG A 30 6.17 -0.43 -12.37
C ARG A 30 5.03 -1.36 -12.75
N TYR A 31 4.01 -0.80 -13.41
CA TYR A 31 2.80 -1.50 -13.88
C TYR A 31 1.85 -2.00 -12.78
N HIS A 32 2.15 -1.81 -11.49
CA HIS A 32 1.21 -2.16 -10.41
C HIS A 32 0.21 -1.05 -10.12
N LEU A 33 0.59 0.21 -10.42
CA LEU A 33 -0.19 1.40 -10.15
C LEU A 33 -0.21 2.32 -11.39
N PRO A 34 -1.29 3.08 -11.59
CA PRO A 34 -1.27 4.23 -12.49
C PRO A 34 -0.18 5.25 -12.06
N THR A 35 0.39 5.96 -13.04
CA THR A 35 1.47 6.93 -12.81
C THR A 35 1.10 7.98 -11.75
N ALA A 36 -0.11 8.54 -11.82
CA ALA A 36 -0.58 9.55 -10.87
C ALA A 36 -0.58 9.06 -9.41
N VAL A 37 -0.85 7.78 -9.17
CA VAL A 37 -0.84 7.20 -7.82
C VAL A 37 0.60 7.06 -7.31
N ARG A 38 1.54 6.69 -8.17
CA ARG A 38 2.96 6.62 -7.83
C ARG A 38 3.50 8.01 -7.48
N GLU A 39 3.18 9.02 -8.27
CA GLU A 39 3.57 10.42 -8.01
C GLU A 39 3.01 10.91 -6.67
N TYR A 40 1.74 10.60 -6.37
CA TYR A 40 1.14 10.94 -5.08
C TYR A 40 1.88 10.30 -3.89
N ILE A 41 2.22 9.02 -4.00
CA ILE A 41 2.99 8.29 -2.96
C ILE A 41 4.37 8.94 -2.75
N GLU A 42 5.05 9.30 -3.84
CA GLU A 42 6.37 9.94 -3.82
C GLU A 42 6.28 11.35 -3.17
N GLU A 43 5.32 12.17 -3.57
CA GLU A 43 5.10 13.53 -3.04
C GLU A 43 4.80 13.54 -1.53
N HIS A 44 4.04 12.56 -1.06
CA HIS A 44 3.57 12.50 0.33
C HIS A 44 4.43 11.61 1.23
N GLY A 45 5.50 11.00 0.70
CA GLY A 45 6.39 10.11 1.46
C GLY A 45 5.69 8.87 2.03
N LEU A 46 4.64 8.37 1.37
CA LEU A 46 3.84 7.27 1.89
C LEU A 46 4.57 5.94 1.80
N TYR A 47 4.34 5.07 2.81
CA TYR A 47 4.85 3.69 2.85
C TYR A 47 6.37 3.56 2.81
N GLN A 48 7.10 4.64 3.06
CA GLN A 48 8.51 4.59 3.40
C GLN A 48 8.64 4.07 4.82
N ASP A 49 9.70 3.31 5.11
CA ASP A 49 10.06 2.95 6.49
C ASP A 49 10.51 4.22 7.22
N VAL A 50 9.54 5.03 7.65
CA VAL A 50 9.75 6.06 8.65
C VAL A 50 9.97 5.28 9.95
N PRO A 51 11.09 5.47 10.68
CA PRO A 51 11.20 4.96 12.04
C PRO A 51 9.92 5.42 12.74
N ARG A 52 9.12 4.48 13.25
CA ARG A 52 7.98 4.85 14.07
C ARG A 52 8.54 5.75 15.16
N HIS A 53 8.24 7.04 15.12
CA HIS A 53 8.33 7.83 16.32
C HIS A 53 7.30 7.19 17.25
N ASP A 54 7.79 6.45 18.24
CA ASP A 54 7.01 5.83 19.28
C ASP A 54 6.27 6.92 20.07
N THR A 55 5.14 7.39 19.55
CA THR A 55 4.34 8.43 20.23
C THR A 55 3.40 7.84 21.28
N THR A 56 3.55 6.57 21.69
CA THR A 56 2.73 6.03 22.78
C THR A 56 3.44 4.95 23.59
N ARG A 57 4.42 5.38 24.41
CA ARG A 57 4.57 4.90 25.81
C ARG A 57 5.48 5.81 26.67
N SER A 58 5.21 7.12 26.69
CA SER A 58 5.72 8.04 27.71
C SER A 58 4.55 8.80 28.34
N ALA A 59 3.64 8.07 28.95
CA ALA A 59 2.60 8.61 29.82
C ALA A 59 2.13 7.50 30.77
N ASP A 60 3.05 7.10 31.65
CA ASP A 60 2.76 6.62 33.01
C ASP A 60 4.08 6.81 33.78
N GLN A 61 4.39 8.09 34.00
CA GLN A 61 5.08 8.56 35.20
C GLN A 61 4.00 9.03 36.16
#